data_AF-A0A401PYP1-F1
#
_entry.id   AF-A0A401PYP1-F1
#
_cell.length_a   1.000
_cell.length_b   1.000
_cell.length_c   1.000
_cell.angle_alpha   90.00
_cell.angle_beta   90.00
_cell.angle_gamma   90.00
#
_symmetry.space_group_name_H-M   'P 1'
#
loop_
_entity.id
_entity.type
_entity.pdbx_description
1 polymer ?
#
loop_
_entity_poly.entity_id
_entity_poly.type
_entity_poly.pdbx_seq_one_letter_code
_entity_poly.pdbx_strand_id
1 'polypeptide(L)'
;VVVELQKADFAGSLTDLGLIPGGKIKLIHSSSIEVNSFLPRNLVQLGSPKTLSIRFLPSDPNHFFIGTDIGLVSHGTRHGLQAAPKLYKPQINGARPVQVTCIDFCHFGKTLFLGSEPNL
;
A
#
# COMPACT_ATOMS: atom_id res chain seq x y z
N VAL A 1 -18.97 16.50 -6.55
CA VAL A 1 -19.89 17.51 -5.97
C VAL A 1 -19.05 18.73 -5.65
N VAL A 2 -19.31 19.86 -6.30
CA VAL A 2 -18.63 21.12 -6.05
C VAL A 2 -19.52 21.92 -5.11
N VAL A 3 -18.97 22.41 -4.00
CA VAL A 3 -19.67 23.26 -3.04
C VAL A 3 -18.97 24.61 -3.04
N GLU A 4 -19.71 25.66 -3.38
CA GLU A 4 -19.24 27.04 -3.32
C GLU A 4 -19.44 27.57 -1.89
N LEU A 5 -18.36 28.01 -1.24
CA LEU A 5 -18.41 28.50 0.14
C LEU A 5 -18.84 29.98 0.15
N GLN A 6 -20.03 30.25 0.67
CA GLN A 6 -20.50 31.60 0.98
C GLN A 6 -19.77 32.11 2.23
N LYS A 7 -18.86 33.08 2.03
CA LYS A 7 -18.14 33.90 3.03
C LYS A 7 -16.70 33.48 3.29
N ALA A 8 -15.79 34.41 2.96
CA ALA A 8 -14.36 34.31 3.19
C ALA A 8 -14.05 34.28 4.68
N ASP A 9 -13.41 33.19 5.12
CA ASP A 9 -12.82 33.08 6.45
C ASP A 9 -11.49 33.85 6.44
N PHE A 10 -11.24 34.69 7.45
CA PHE A 10 -10.00 35.50 7.55
C PHE A 10 -8.75 34.64 7.79
N ALA A 11 -8.89 33.32 7.88
CA ALA A 11 -7.81 32.33 7.77
C ALA A 11 -7.46 31.94 6.31
N GLY A 12 -8.08 32.57 5.31
CA GLY A 12 -7.88 32.30 3.88
C GLY A 12 -7.64 33.56 3.07
N SER A 13 -6.45 34.16 3.20
CA SER A 13 -6.00 35.19 2.26
C SER A 13 -5.94 34.58 0.86
N LEU A 14 -6.52 35.26 -0.14
CA LEU A 14 -6.44 34.88 -1.56
C LEU A 14 -5.00 34.79 -2.09
N THR A 15 -4.03 35.34 -1.36
CA THR A 15 -2.60 35.32 -1.70
C THR A 15 -1.79 34.31 -0.88
N ASP A 16 -2.37 33.68 0.14
CA ASP A 16 -1.66 32.70 0.97
C ASP A 16 -2.19 31.30 0.67
N LEU A 17 -1.44 30.56 -0.14
CA LEU A 17 -1.69 29.15 -0.43
C LEU A 17 -1.45 28.23 0.79
N GLY A 18 -1.22 28.79 1.99
CA GLY A 18 -0.92 28.02 3.20
C GLY A 18 0.44 27.32 3.13
N LEU A 19 1.32 27.80 2.25
CA LEU A 19 2.65 27.22 1.98
C LEU A 19 3.78 27.93 2.74
N ILE A 20 3.44 28.81 3.68
CA ILE A 20 4.44 29.47 4.54
C ILE A 20 4.95 28.42 5.55
N PRO A 21 6.28 28.29 5.74
CA PRO A 21 6.82 27.47 6.82
C PRO A 21 6.18 27.87 8.16
N GLY A 22 5.42 26.96 8.79
CA GLY A 22 4.60 27.23 9.98
C GLY A 22 3.07 27.13 9.78
N GLY A 23 2.61 26.93 8.54
CA GLY A 23 1.20 26.66 8.23
C GLY A 23 0.67 25.37 8.88
N LYS A 24 -0.59 25.38 9.35
CA LYS A 24 -1.23 24.22 9.97
C LYS A 24 -1.82 23.31 8.90
N ILE A 25 -1.20 22.15 8.68
CA ILE A 25 -1.74 21.11 7.78
C ILE A 25 -2.76 20.27 8.55
N LYS A 26 -4.00 20.21 8.06
CA LYS A 26 -5.04 19.30 8.60
C LYS A 26 -5.11 18.05 7.75
N LEU A 27 -4.63 16.92 8.29
CA LEU A 27 -4.84 15.60 7.68
C LEU A 27 -6.24 15.10 8.03
N ILE A 28 -7.01 14.73 7.01
CA ILE A 28 -8.37 14.21 7.16
C ILE A 28 -8.38 12.77 6.65
N HIS A 29 -8.95 11.85 7.43
CA HIS A 29 -9.10 10.46 7.02
C HIS A 29 -10.13 10.36 5.88
N SER A 30 -9.66 10.05 4.67
CA SER A 30 -10.51 9.99 3.47
C SER A 30 -11.01 8.58 3.13
N SER A 31 -10.28 7.53 3.52
CA SER A 31 -10.60 6.14 3.14
C SER A 31 -9.90 5.13 4.05
N SER A 32 -10.53 3.97 4.25
CA SER A 32 -9.94 2.80 4.91
C SER A 32 -9.95 1.59 3.97
N ILE A 33 -8.92 0.74 4.06
CA ILE A 33 -8.76 -0.45 3.22
C ILE A 33 -8.47 -1.63 4.14
N GLU A 34 -9.26 -2.70 4.02
CA GLU A 34 -9.06 -3.93 4.77
C GLU A 34 -8.00 -4.81 4.09
N VAL A 35 -6.75 -4.70 4.53
CA VAL A 35 -5.59 -5.39 3.91
C VAL A 35 -5.66 -6.92 3.96
N ASN A 36 -6.31 -7.49 4.98
CA ASN A 36 -6.45 -8.94 5.12
C ASN A 36 -7.35 -9.56 4.03
N SER A 37 -8.25 -8.76 3.43
CA SER A 37 -9.13 -9.22 2.34
C SER A 37 -8.37 -9.56 1.06
N PHE A 38 -7.15 -9.05 0.90
CA PHE A 38 -6.29 -9.30 -0.26
C PHE A 38 -5.44 -10.56 -0.12
N LEU A 39 -5.44 -11.19 1.06
CA LEU A 39 -4.65 -12.39 1.34
C LEU A 39 -5.47 -13.65 1.06
N PRO A 40 -4.89 -14.71 0.48
CA PRO A 40 -5.67 -15.88 0.11
C PRO A 40 -6.11 -16.66 1.36
N ARG A 41 -7.42 -16.79 1.57
CA ARG A 41 -8.00 -17.51 2.72
C ARG A 41 -7.73 -19.02 2.71
N ASN A 42 -7.39 -19.61 1.57
CA ASN A 42 -7.14 -21.06 1.48
C ASN A 42 -5.75 -21.49 1.99
N LEU A 43 -4.90 -20.56 2.47
CA LEU A 43 -3.60 -20.86 3.05
C LEU A 43 -3.62 -21.11 4.56
N VAL A 44 -4.82 -21.24 5.15
CA VAL A 44 -5.03 -21.51 6.59
C VAL A 44 -4.21 -22.71 7.10
N GLN A 45 -3.84 -23.65 6.23
CA GLN A 45 -2.99 -24.79 6.57
C GLN A 45 -1.55 -24.40 6.98
N LEU A 46 -1.10 -23.18 6.64
CA LEU A 46 0.22 -22.63 6.97
C LEU A 46 0.18 -21.54 8.06
N GLY A 47 -1.00 -21.26 8.63
CA GLY A 47 -1.25 -20.12 9.51
C GLY A 47 -1.87 -18.93 8.76
N SER A 48 -2.52 -18.02 9.49
CA SER A 48 -3.06 -16.79 8.89
C SER A 48 -1.91 -15.86 8.49
N PRO A 49 -1.77 -15.52 7.19
CA PRO A 49 -0.68 -14.66 6.73
C PRO A 49 -0.76 -13.30 7.40
N LYS A 50 0.37 -12.83 7.95
CA LYS A 50 0.50 -11.50 8.53
C LYS A 50 1.08 -10.55 7.50
N THR A 51 0.52 -9.35 7.45
CA THR A 51 1.07 -8.26 6.64
C THR A 51 2.32 -7.71 7.31
N LEU A 52 3.44 -7.67 6.57
CA LEU A 52 4.71 -7.12 7.03
C LEU A 52 5.08 -5.81 6.34
N SER A 53 4.65 -5.62 5.09
CA SER A 53 4.97 -4.41 4.32
C SER A 53 3.83 -4.02 3.37
N ILE A 54 3.65 -2.71 3.17
CA ILE A 54 2.72 -2.15 2.18
C ILE A 54 3.44 -1.06 1.41
N ARG A 55 3.41 -1.13 0.08
CA ARG A 55 4.04 -0.13 -0.79
C ARG A 55 3.13 0.22 -1.97
N PHE A 56 2.88 1.52 -2.14
CA PHE A 56 2.14 2.05 -3.29
C PHE A 56 3.05 2.14 -4.50
N LEU A 57 2.52 1.81 -5.67
CA LEU A 57 3.24 1.93 -6.93
C LEU A 57 3.47 3.41 -7.25
N PRO A 58 4.72 3.89 -7.41
CA PRO A 58 4.99 5.31 -7.62
C PRO A 58 4.40 5.87 -8.90
N SER A 59 4.35 5.06 -9.97
CA SER A 59 3.80 5.46 -11.28
C SER A 59 2.27 5.51 -11.28
N ASP A 60 1.62 4.78 -10.38
CA ASP A 60 0.16 4.78 -10.23
C ASP A 60 -0.21 4.52 -8.75
N PRO A 61 -0.41 5.60 -7.95
CA PRO A 61 -0.77 5.50 -6.54
C PRO A 61 -2.13 4.88 -6.26
N ASN A 62 -2.91 4.53 -7.29
CA ASN A 62 -4.10 3.70 -7.13
C ASN A 62 -3.73 2.25 -6.82
N HIS A 63 -2.56 1.77 -7.25
CA HIS A 63 -2.08 0.42 -7.01
C HIS A 63 -1.15 0.33 -5.79
N PHE A 64 -1.27 -0.76 -5.04
CA PHE A 64 -0.36 -1.07 -3.93
C PHE A 64 -0.10 -2.58 -3.83
N PHE A 65 0.98 -2.91 -3.14
CA PHE A 65 1.44 -4.27 -2.93
C PHE A 65 1.59 -4.54 -1.44
N ILE A 66 1.16 -5.73 -1.01
CA ILE A 66 1.23 -6.19 0.38
C ILE A 66 2.20 -7.37 0.47
N GLY A 67 3.27 -7.23 1.23
CA GLY A 67 4.20 -8.31 1.55
C GLY A 67 3.81 -9.02 2.85
N THR A 68 3.96 -10.34 2.87
CA THR A 68 3.57 -11.20 4.00
C THR A 68 4.74 -11.97 4.62
N ASP A 69 4.51 -12.51 5.81
CA ASP A 69 5.43 -13.41 6.52
C ASP A 69 5.59 -14.80 5.88
N ILE A 70 4.73 -15.15 4.91
CA ILE A 70 4.76 -16.43 4.21
C ILE A 70 5.24 -16.36 2.75
N GLY A 71 5.88 -15.26 2.35
CA GLY A 71 6.52 -15.14 1.04
C GLY A 71 5.57 -14.72 -0.08
N LEU A 72 4.32 -14.41 0.26
CA LEU A 72 3.34 -13.94 -0.72
C LEU A 72 3.35 -12.43 -0.82
N VAL A 73 3.14 -11.95 -2.05
CA VAL A 73 2.84 -10.55 -2.32
C VAL A 73 1.49 -10.41 -3.00
N SER A 74 0.55 -9.72 -2.36
CA SER A 74 -0.76 -9.44 -2.96
C SER A 74 -0.79 -8.07 -3.65
N HIS A 75 -1.53 -7.97 -4.76
CA HIS A 75 -1.70 -6.73 -5.52
C HIS A 75 -3.13 -6.20 -5.38
N GLY A 76 -3.26 -4.99 -4.81
CA GLY A 76 -4.54 -4.35 -4.56
C GLY A 76 -4.62 -2.94 -5.16
N THR A 77 -5.84 -2.40 -5.19
CA THR A 77 -6.13 -1.01 -5.53
C THR A 77 -6.80 -0.28 -4.39
N ARG A 78 -6.63 1.05 -4.34
CA ARG A 78 -7.14 1.91 -3.25
C ARG A 78 -8.65 1.81 -3.04
N HIS A 79 -9.38 1.37 -4.07
CA HIS A 79 -10.83 1.16 -4.04
C HIS A 79 -11.27 -0.23 -3.56
N GLY A 80 -10.36 -1.02 -2.98
CA GLY A 80 -10.70 -2.31 -2.39
C GLY A 80 -10.70 -3.49 -3.36
N LEU A 81 -10.27 -3.30 -4.61
CA LEU A 81 -10.26 -4.34 -5.64
C LEU A 81 -8.87 -4.96 -5.80
N GLN A 82 -8.79 -6.26 -6.08
CA GLN A 82 -7.53 -6.90 -6.49
C GLN A 82 -7.21 -6.53 -7.94
N ALA A 83 -5.95 -6.16 -8.19
CA ALA A 83 -5.44 -5.91 -9.53
C ALA A 83 -4.73 -7.15 -10.08
N ALA A 84 -4.59 -7.23 -11.42
CA ALA A 84 -3.83 -8.29 -12.06
C ALA A 84 -2.36 -7.89 -12.19
N PRO A 85 -1.42 -8.80 -11.91
CA PRO A 85 -1.62 -10.13 -11.32
C PRO A 85 -1.89 -10.06 -9.81
N LYS A 86 -2.87 -10.84 -9.34
CA LYS A 86 -3.43 -10.74 -7.97
C LYS A 86 -2.45 -11.11 -6.86
N LEU A 87 -1.54 -12.04 -7.16
CA LEU A 87 -0.65 -12.66 -6.18
C LEU A 87 0.67 -13.03 -6.85
N TYR A 88 1.77 -12.71 -6.19
CA TYR A 88 3.10 -13.20 -6.48
C TYR A 88 3.50 -14.19 -5.40
N LYS A 89 4.10 -15.30 -5.81
CA LYS A 89 4.58 -16.35 -4.91
C LYS A 89 5.94 -16.85 -5.36
N PRO A 90 6.79 -17.34 -4.45
CA PRO A 90 8.06 -17.96 -4.82
C PRO A 90 7.81 -19.19 -5.70
N GLN A 91 8.67 -19.40 -6.70
CA GLN A 91 8.65 -20.63 -7.52
C GLN A 91 9.44 -21.79 -6.88
N ILE A 92 10.12 -21.54 -5.76
CA ILE A 92 10.88 -22.56 -5.04
C ILE A 92 9.89 -23.57 -4.45
N ASN A 93 9.87 -24.77 -5.01
CA ASN A 93 9.16 -25.92 -4.46
C ASN A 93 9.89 -26.38 -3.19
N GLY A 94 9.52 -25.80 -2.05
CA GLY A 94 10.07 -26.13 -0.75
C GLY A 94 9.42 -25.27 0.31
N ALA A 95 8.84 -25.92 1.32
CA ALA A 95 7.93 -25.34 2.32
C ALA A 95 8.56 -24.36 3.33
N ARG A 96 9.50 -23.51 2.91
CA ARG A 96 10.06 -22.46 3.78
C ARG A 96 9.39 -21.11 3.51
N PRO A 97 8.66 -20.58 4.49
CA PRO A 97 8.13 -19.23 4.40
C PRO A 97 9.28 -18.22 4.42
N VAL A 98 9.44 -17.43 3.36
CA VAL A 98 10.36 -16.29 3.30
C VAL A 98 9.58 -15.04 3.66
N GLN A 99 10.09 -14.18 4.54
CA GLN A 99 9.36 -12.98 4.92
C GLN A 99 9.57 -11.88 3.88
N VAL A 100 8.49 -11.27 3.38
CA VAL A 100 8.57 -10.11 2.48
C VAL A 100 8.55 -8.83 3.32
N THR A 101 9.72 -8.47 3.85
CA THR A 101 9.92 -7.32 4.74
C THR A 101 10.00 -6.00 3.99
N CYS A 102 10.35 -6.00 2.71
CA CYS A 102 10.45 -4.79 1.89
C CYS A 102 10.00 -5.01 0.45
N ILE A 103 9.43 -3.96 -0.15
CA ILE A 103 9.01 -3.94 -1.55
C ILE A 103 9.55 -2.65 -2.16
N ASP A 104 10.17 -2.76 -3.33
CA ASP A 104 10.72 -1.59 -4.01
C ASP A 104 10.45 -1.62 -5.52
N PHE A 105 10.29 -0.44 -6.10
CA PHE A 105 9.94 -0.33 -7.51
C PHE A 105 11.12 0.20 -8.30
N CYS A 106 11.49 -0.54 -9.34
CA CYS A 106 12.48 -0.05 -10.27
C CYS A 106 11.86 1.07 -11.12
N HIS A 107 12.55 2.21 -11.20
CA HIS A 107 12.14 3.34 -12.04
C HIS A 107 11.96 2.98 -13.53
N PHE A 108 12.54 1.85 -13.98
CA PHE A 108 12.40 1.32 -15.34
C PHE A 108 11.14 0.45 -15.53
N GLY A 109 10.15 0.54 -14.63
CA GLY A 109 8.85 -0.12 -14.78
C GLY A 109 8.82 -1.60 -14.40
N LYS A 110 9.86 -2.11 -13.73
CA LYS A 110 9.87 -3.47 -13.18
C LYS A 110 9.53 -3.42 -11.69
N THR A 111 8.49 -4.14 -11.29
CA THR A 111 8.19 -4.38 -9.88
C THR A 111 9.15 -5.43 -9.35
N LEU A 112 9.93 -5.08 -8.32
CA LEU A 112 10.88 -5.98 -7.68
C LEU A 112 10.45 -6.21 -6.22
N PHE A 113 10.62 -7.42 -5.73
CA PHE A 113 10.28 -7.77 -4.35
C PHE A 113 11.54 -8.29 -3.67
N LEU A 114 11.86 -7.75 -2.50
CA LEU A 114 13.00 -8.18 -1.71
C LEU A 114 12.46 -8.91 -0.47
N GLY A 115 12.85 -10.17 -0.33
CA GLY A 115 12.51 -11.00 0.83
C GLY A 115 13.74 -11.24 1.68
N SER A 116 13.57 -11.29 2.99
CA SER A 116 14.60 -11.71 3.93
C SER A 116 14.14 -12.99 4.64
N GLU A 117 15.05 -13.94 4.82
CA GLU A 117 14.81 -15.09 5.69
C GLU A 117 15.15 -14.66 7.14
N PRO A 118 14.30 -14.95 8.13
CA PRO A 118 14.52 -14.49 9.50
C PRO A 118 15.72 -15.15 10.23
N ASN A 119 16.48 -16.06 9.59
CA ASN A 119 17.49 -16.90 10.26
C ASN A 119 18.84 -17.04 9.49
N LEU A 120 19.32 -15.99 8.84
CA LEU A 120 20.69 -15.92 8.31
C LEU A 120 21.41 -14.65 8.78
#